data_AF-A0AAU1HQ63-F1
#
_entry.id   AF-A0AAU1HQ63-F1
#
_cell.length_a   1.000
_cell.length_b   1.000
_cell.length_c   1.000
_cell.angle_alpha   90.00
_cell.angle_beta   90.00
_cell.angle_gamma   90.00
#
_symmetry.space_group_name_H-M   'P 1'
#
loop_
_entity.id
_entity.type
_entity.pdbx_description
1 polymer ?
#
loop_
_entity_poly.entity_id
_entity_poly.type
_entity_poly.pdbx_seq_one_letter_code
_entity_poly.pdbx_strand_id
1 'polypeptide(L)'
;MHSHLIFENPSALPHEAVAEVLERRALCDRSAEAEAASVLVGTALNDDDQVFVEHWCAEVGMRAVPGSPLLGLAGLRLRHAARRFGRLGDGALVLAESLAARAEVDPSDVDGRALDGYDDVRSFLHLW
;
A
#
# COMPACT_ATOMS: atom_id res chain seq x y z
N MET A 1 1.99 -26.16 -13.09
CA MET A 1 1.92 -26.11 -11.61
C MET A 1 0.81 -25.15 -11.27
N HIS A 2 -0.34 -25.62 -10.78
CA HIS A 2 -1.40 -24.72 -10.32
C HIS A 2 -1.01 -24.31 -8.91
N SER A 3 -0.47 -23.09 -8.75
CA SER A 3 -0.37 -22.50 -7.40
C SER A 3 -1.78 -22.42 -6.85
N HIS A 4 -2.05 -23.13 -5.76
CA HIS A 4 -3.32 -23.02 -5.07
C HIS A 4 -3.42 -21.61 -4.51
N LEU A 5 -4.30 -20.78 -5.08
CA LEU A 5 -4.61 -19.47 -4.53
C LEU A 5 -5.36 -19.68 -3.21
N ILE A 6 -4.80 -19.15 -2.13
CA ILE A 6 -5.39 -19.18 -0.79
C ILE A 6 -5.92 -17.78 -0.50
N PHE A 7 -7.17 -17.71 -0.02
CA PHE A 7 -7.71 -16.45 0.48
C PHE A 7 -7.24 -16.23 1.92
N GLU A 8 -6.73 -15.04 2.18
CA GLU A 8 -6.33 -14.58 3.51
C GLU A 8 -7.01 -13.23 3.81
N ASN A 9 -7.44 -13.06 5.05
CA ASN A 9 -7.96 -11.78 5.56
C ASN A 9 -7.14 -11.35 6.79
N PRO A 10 -5.99 -10.68 6.59
CA PRO A 10 -5.11 -10.27 7.68
C PRO A 10 -5.85 -9.35 8.67
N SER A 11 -5.72 -9.62 9.96
CA SER A 11 -6.21 -8.74 11.01
C SER A 11 -5.33 -7.48 11.12
N ALA A 12 -5.91 -6.35 11.51
CA ALA A 12 -5.09 -5.24 12.01
C ALA A 12 -4.34 -5.68 13.28
N LEU A 13 -3.11 -5.20 13.39
CA LEU A 13 -2.29 -5.33 14.60
C LEU A 13 -2.34 -4.03 15.39
N PRO A 14 -2.00 -4.04 16.69
CA PRO A 14 -1.76 -2.80 17.44
C PRO A 14 -0.73 -1.91 16.73
N HIS A 15 -0.91 -0.59 16.80
CA HIS A 15 -0.07 0.39 16.08
C HIS A 15 1.44 0.20 16.32
N GLU A 16 1.83 -0.13 17.55
CA GLU A 16 3.21 -0.42 17.93
C GLU A 16 3.80 -1.66 17.22
N ALA A 17 2.99 -2.70 17.02
CA ALA A 17 3.40 -3.91 16.33
C ALA A 17 3.48 -3.68 14.81
N VAL A 18 2.55 -2.89 14.26
CA VAL A 18 2.63 -2.44 12.86
C VAL A 18 3.93 -1.69 12.61
N ALA A 19 4.23 -0.73 13.49
CA ALA A 19 5.45 0.05 13.39
C ALA A 19 6.69 -0.84 13.47
N GLU A 20 6.75 -1.77 14.42
CA GLU A 20 7.88 -2.68 14.54
C GLU A 20 8.12 -3.49 13.26
N VAL A 21 7.07 -4.07 12.67
CA VAL A 21 7.20 -4.89 11.46
C VAL A 21 7.59 -4.04 10.26
N LEU A 22 6.91 -2.91 10.03
CA LEU A 22 7.10 -2.10 8.83
C LEU A 22 8.41 -1.28 8.88
N GLU A 23 8.77 -0.68 10.01
CA GLU A 23 10.04 0.07 10.14
C GLU A 23 11.27 -0.83 10.17
N ARG A 24 11.25 -1.92 10.97
CA ARG A 24 12.49 -2.68 11.22
C ARG A 24 12.78 -3.75 10.18
N ARG A 25 11.76 -4.32 9.53
CA ARG A 25 11.91 -5.52 8.71
C ARG A 25 11.74 -5.22 7.23
N ALA A 26 10.61 -4.61 6.85
CA ALA A 26 10.18 -4.52 5.46
C ALA A 26 11.02 -3.59 4.57
N LEU A 27 11.44 -2.45 5.12
CA LEU A 27 12.08 -1.38 4.33
C LEU A 27 13.57 -1.63 4.05
N CYS A 28 14.17 -2.62 4.72
CA CYS A 28 15.60 -2.92 4.63
C CYS A 28 15.90 -4.39 4.27
N ASP A 29 14.93 -5.31 4.37
CA ASP A 29 15.11 -6.75 4.17
C ASP A 29 13.98 -7.36 3.32
N ARG A 30 14.34 -7.82 2.10
CA ARG A 30 13.39 -8.44 1.17
C ARG A 30 12.78 -9.74 1.70
N SER A 31 13.42 -10.42 2.65
CA SER A 31 12.87 -11.66 3.22
C SER A 31 11.61 -11.42 4.06
N ALA A 32 11.37 -10.18 4.49
CA ALA A 32 10.22 -9.78 5.28
C ALA A 32 9.06 -9.19 4.45
N GLU A 33 9.17 -9.10 3.12
CA GLU A 33 8.15 -8.46 2.28
C GLU A 33 6.77 -9.11 2.40
N ALA A 34 6.70 -10.43 2.55
CA ALA A 34 5.43 -11.14 2.69
C ALA A 34 4.72 -10.79 4.02
N GLU A 35 5.46 -10.73 5.12
CA GLU A 35 4.94 -10.33 6.43
C GLU A 35 4.48 -8.87 6.39
N ALA A 36 5.32 -7.99 5.84
CA ALA A 36 5.02 -6.58 5.67
C ALA A 36 3.76 -6.33 4.82
N ALA A 37 3.60 -7.10 3.74
CA ALA A 37 2.42 -7.03 2.90
C ALA A 37 1.16 -7.42 3.69
N SER A 38 1.23 -8.50 4.48
CA SER A 38 0.11 -8.94 5.32
C SER A 38 -0.27 -7.87 6.36
N VAL A 39 0.70 -7.29 7.04
CA VAL A 39 0.48 -6.21 8.02
C VAL A 39 -0.11 -4.97 7.35
N LEU A 40 0.46 -4.50 6.25
CA LEU A 40 -0.05 -3.32 5.53
C LEU A 40 -1.49 -3.54 5.02
N VAL A 41 -1.79 -4.76 4.55
CA VAL A 41 -3.15 -5.17 4.17
C VAL A 41 -4.10 -5.12 5.36
N GLY A 42 -3.73 -5.73 6.49
CA GLY A 42 -4.55 -5.76 7.70
C GLY A 42 -4.84 -4.36 8.25
N THR A 43 -3.82 -3.49 8.28
CA THR A 43 -3.94 -2.10 8.69
C THR A 43 -4.87 -1.32 7.76
N ALA A 44 -4.64 -1.32 6.45
CA ALA A 44 -5.45 -0.53 5.52
C ALA A 44 -6.93 -0.97 5.46
N LEU A 45 -7.20 -2.26 5.70
CA LEU A 45 -8.56 -2.79 5.67
C LEU A 45 -9.33 -2.57 6.98
N ASN A 46 -8.66 -2.64 8.13
CA ASN A 46 -9.35 -2.76 9.43
C ASN A 46 -9.02 -1.65 10.44
N ASP A 47 -7.97 -0.83 10.22
CA ASP A 47 -7.63 0.26 11.14
C ASP A 47 -8.52 1.48 10.86
N ASP A 48 -9.11 2.07 11.90
CA ASP A 48 -10.02 3.21 11.78
C ASP A 48 -9.30 4.56 11.86
N ASP A 49 -8.00 4.58 12.16
CA ASP A 49 -7.19 5.79 12.09
C ASP A 49 -6.69 6.04 10.66
N GLN A 50 -7.38 6.95 9.97
CA GLN A 50 -7.01 7.37 8.62
C GLN A 50 -5.55 7.85 8.52
N VAL A 51 -5.10 8.67 9.48
CA VAL A 51 -3.75 9.27 9.43
C VAL A 51 -2.71 8.17 9.57
N PHE A 52 -2.96 7.20 10.45
CA PHE A 52 -2.08 6.05 10.63
C PHE A 52 -2.01 5.17 9.37
N VAL A 53 -3.15 4.88 8.74
CA VAL A 53 -3.20 4.10 7.50
C VAL A 53 -2.43 4.80 6.38
N GLU A 54 -2.68 6.10 6.18
CA GLU A 54 -2.00 6.89 5.14
C GLU A 54 -0.50 6.99 5.42
N HIS A 55 -0.09 7.17 6.68
CA HIS A 55 1.30 7.24 7.09
C HIS A 55 2.07 5.98 6.70
N TRP A 56 1.55 4.78 6.99
CA TRP A 56 2.24 3.54 6.64
C TRP A 56 2.21 3.22 5.15
N CYS A 57 1.15 3.57 4.44
CA CYS A 57 1.17 3.51 2.97
C CYS A 57 2.26 4.44 2.42
N ALA A 58 2.44 5.61 3.02
CA ALA A 58 3.46 6.57 2.62
C ALA A 58 4.89 6.09 2.92
N GLU A 59 5.17 5.64 4.14
CA GLU A 59 6.47 5.11 4.52
C GLU A 59 6.88 3.94 3.61
N VAL A 60 5.96 3.01 3.35
CA VAL A 60 6.22 1.89 2.44
C VAL A 60 6.43 2.36 1.00
N GLY A 61 5.54 3.20 0.47
CA GLY A 61 5.61 3.68 -0.91
C GLY A 61 6.83 4.56 -1.22
N MET A 62 7.40 5.23 -0.21
CA MET A 62 8.59 6.07 -0.37
C MET A 62 9.91 5.31 -0.14
N ARG A 63 9.91 4.30 0.74
CA ARG A 63 11.16 3.69 1.23
C ARG A 63 11.39 2.26 0.75
N ALA A 64 10.38 1.56 0.24
CA ALA A 64 10.60 0.24 -0.35
C ALA A 64 11.50 0.34 -1.59
N VAL A 65 12.39 -0.65 -1.75
CA VAL A 65 13.35 -0.67 -2.85
C VAL A 65 12.65 -0.85 -4.22
N PRO A 66 13.20 -0.29 -5.32
CA PRO A 66 12.70 -0.54 -6.67
C PRO A 66 12.47 -2.03 -6.96
N GLY A 67 11.35 -2.34 -7.60
CA GLY A 67 10.90 -3.70 -7.91
C GLY A 67 10.38 -4.49 -6.71
N SER A 68 10.24 -3.87 -5.53
CA SER A 68 9.55 -4.49 -4.40
C SER A 68 8.04 -4.53 -4.66
N PRO A 69 7.36 -5.68 -4.42
CA PRO A 69 5.90 -5.75 -4.50
C PRO A 69 5.21 -4.87 -3.45
N LEU A 70 5.93 -4.34 -2.46
CA LEU A 70 5.36 -3.43 -1.48
C LEU A 70 5.00 -2.06 -2.09
N LEU A 71 5.69 -1.63 -3.16
CA LEU A 71 5.40 -0.36 -3.83
C LEU A 71 4.02 -0.37 -4.49
N GLY A 72 3.75 -1.37 -5.33
CA GLY A 72 2.42 -1.54 -5.95
C GLY A 72 1.32 -1.78 -4.91
N LEU A 73 1.65 -2.50 -3.84
CA LEU A 73 0.72 -2.74 -2.74
C LEU A 73 0.36 -1.45 -1.99
N ALA A 74 1.32 -0.57 -1.72
CA ALA A 74 1.07 0.72 -1.05
C ALA A 74 0.08 1.58 -1.87
N GLY A 75 0.30 1.72 -3.18
CA GLY A 75 -0.65 2.40 -4.07
C GLY A 75 -2.05 1.77 -4.03
N LEU A 76 -2.11 0.44 -4.07
CA LEU A 76 -3.37 -0.30 -3.97
C LEU A 76 -4.05 -0.15 -2.60
N ARG A 77 -3.32 0.10 -1.51
CA ARG A 77 -3.91 0.34 -0.19
C ARG A 77 -4.45 1.75 -0.03
N LEU A 78 -3.86 2.74 -0.70
CA LEU A 78 -4.39 4.11 -0.72
C LEU A 78 -5.79 4.21 -1.31
N ARG A 79 -6.14 3.36 -2.30
CA ARG A 79 -7.54 3.25 -2.76
C ARG A 79 -8.51 2.84 -1.65
N HIS A 80 -8.06 1.97 -0.74
CA HIS A 80 -8.91 1.50 0.36
C HIS A 80 -9.13 2.61 1.38
N ALA A 81 -8.10 3.40 1.67
CA ALA A 81 -8.25 4.61 2.47
C ALA A 81 -9.21 5.61 1.80
N ALA A 82 -9.04 5.90 0.50
CA ALA A 82 -9.96 6.75 -0.25
C ALA A 82 -11.41 6.25 -0.18
N ARG A 83 -11.64 4.94 -0.39
CA ARG A 83 -12.98 4.34 -0.32
C ARG A 83 -13.58 4.38 1.09
N ARG A 84 -12.79 4.07 2.12
CA ARG A 84 -13.29 3.95 3.51
C ARG A 84 -13.53 5.32 4.16
N PHE A 85 -12.61 6.26 3.94
CA PHE A 85 -12.63 7.55 4.60
C PHE A 85 -13.22 8.67 3.72
N GLY A 86 -13.44 8.42 2.42
CA GLY A 86 -14.01 9.39 1.48
C GLY A 86 -13.06 10.54 1.13
N ARG A 87 -11.79 10.45 1.52
CA ARG A 87 -10.74 11.44 1.26
C ARG A 87 -9.36 10.80 1.40
N LEU A 88 -8.35 11.49 0.89
CA LEU A 88 -6.94 11.25 1.19
C LEU A 88 -6.28 12.57 1.56
N GLY A 89 -5.23 12.53 2.37
CA GLY A 89 -4.34 13.68 2.53
C GLY A 89 -3.56 13.96 1.24
N ASP A 90 -3.14 15.22 1.05
CA ASP A 90 -2.44 15.65 -0.16
C ASP A 90 -1.18 14.83 -0.44
N GLY A 91 -0.40 14.52 0.59
CA GLY A 91 0.81 13.69 0.46
C GLY A 91 0.50 12.26 0.01
N ALA A 92 -0.59 11.67 0.49
CA ALA A 92 -1.05 10.35 0.08
C ALA A 92 -1.54 10.36 -1.37
N LEU A 93 -2.25 11.42 -1.80
CA LEU A 93 -2.69 11.57 -3.18
C LEU A 93 -1.51 11.72 -4.14
N VAL A 94 -0.55 12.59 -3.82
CA VAL A 94 0.68 12.78 -4.61
C VAL A 94 1.47 11.48 -4.72
N LEU A 95 1.54 10.70 -3.63
CA LEU A 95 2.21 9.41 -3.66
C LEU A 95 1.49 8.41 -4.57
N ALA A 96 0.16 8.32 -4.51
CA ALA A 96 -0.61 7.43 -5.37
C ALA A 96 -0.37 7.72 -6.86
N GLU A 97 -0.39 9.00 -7.23
CA GLU A 97 -0.09 9.46 -8.59
C GLU A 97 1.36 9.13 -9.00
N SER A 98 2.32 9.40 -8.12
CA SER A 98 3.74 9.10 -8.36
C SER A 98 4.01 7.61 -8.57
N LEU A 99 3.42 6.74 -7.76
CA LEU A 99 3.56 5.28 -7.90
C LEU A 99 2.89 4.78 -9.20
N ALA A 100 1.73 5.33 -9.55
CA ALA A 100 1.05 5.01 -10.81
C ALA A 100 1.90 5.42 -12.02
N ALA A 101 2.44 6.64 -12.03
CA ALA A 101 3.32 7.11 -13.10
C ALA A 101 4.58 6.24 -13.25
N ARG A 102 5.19 5.82 -12.13
CA ARG A 102 6.33 4.89 -12.15
C ARG A 102 5.95 3.53 -12.73
N ALA A 103 4.79 2.99 -12.35
CA ALA A 103 4.31 1.72 -12.87
C ALA A 103 3.97 1.76 -14.37
N GLU A 104 3.49 2.90 -14.88
CA GLU A 104 3.27 3.12 -16.31
C GLU A 104 4.58 3.12 -17.11
N VAL A 105 5.61 3.76 -16.57
CA VAL A 105 6.92 3.88 -17.22
C VAL A 105 7.72 2.58 -17.16
N ASP A 106 7.76 1.94 -15.98
CA ASP A 106 8.54 0.72 -15.74
C ASP A 106 7.82 -0.22 -14.76
N PRO A 107 7.08 -1.23 -15.28
CA PRO A 107 6.43 -2.25 -14.47
C PRO A 107 7.39 -3.12 -13.64
N SER A 108 8.70 -3.07 -13.91
CA SER A 108 9.72 -3.76 -13.10
C SER A 108 10.21 -2.92 -11.92
N ASP A 109 9.97 -1.61 -11.92
CA ASP A 109 10.18 -0.72 -10.78
C ASP A 109 8.96 -0.74 -9.84
N VAL A 110 7.76 -0.47 -10.37
CA VAL A 110 6.50 -0.52 -9.61
C VAL A 110 5.49 -1.35 -10.40
N ASP A 111 4.92 -2.37 -9.77
CA ASP A 111 3.95 -3.21 -10.47
C ASP A 111 2.59 -2.50 -10.71
N GLY A 112 1.81 -3.05 -11.65
CA GLY A 112 0.55 -2.45 -12.11
C GLY A 112 -0.54 -2.25 -11.05
N ARG A 113 -0.41 -2.82 -9.84
CA ARG A 113 -1.36 -2.55 -8.75
C ARG A 113 -1.37 -1.09 -8.33
N ALA A 114 -0.27 -0.36 -8.57
CA ALA A 114 -0.24 1.08 -8.34
C ALA A 114 -1.16 1.86 -9.30
N LEU A 115 -1.20 1.45 -10.58
CA LEU A 115 -2.09 2.03 -11.59
C LEU A 115 -3.55 1.78 -11.22
N ASP A 116 -3.90 0.50 -10.99
CA ASP A 116 -5.25 0.12 -10.54
C ASP A 116 -5.67 0.88 -9.27
N GLY A 117 -4.73 1.02 -8.33
CA GLY A 117 -4.93 1.76 -7.09
C GLY A 117 -5.24 3.24 -7.32
N TYR A 118 -4.51 3.92 -8.20
CA TYR A 118 -4.73 5.34 -8.48
C TYR A 118 -6.02 5.58 -9.28
N ASP A 119 -6.35 4.73 -10.25
CA ASP A 119 -7.63 4.81 -10.96
C ASP A 119 -8.82 4.69 -10.01
N ASP A 120 -8.74 3.75 -9.06
CA ASP A 120 -9.74 3.59 -8.01
C ASP A 120 -9.79 4.82 -7.08
N VAL A 121 -8.65 5.40 -6.70
CA VAL A 121 -8.61 6.66 -5.92
C VAL A 121 -9.34 7.78 -6.66
N ARG A 122 -9.05 7.99 -7.95
CA ARG A 122 -9.70 9.03 -8.75
C ARG A 122 -11.20 8.80 -8.87
N SER A 123 -11.61 7.54 -9.01
CA SER A 123 -13.02 7.14 -9.02
C SER A 123 -13.72 7.44 -7.70
N PHE A 124 -13.17 6.99 -6.56
CA PHE A 124 -13.77 7.20 -5.24
C PHE A 124 -13.79 8.66 -4.78
N LEU A 125 -12.81 9.45 -5.21
CA LEU A 125 -12.69 10.86 -4.83
C LEU A 125 -13.22 11.84 -5.90
N HIS A 126 -13.76 11.33 -7.02
CA HIS A 126 -14.32 12.12 -8.11
C HIS A 126 -13.35 13.17 -8.69
N LEU A 127 -12.11 12.74 -8.99
CA LEU A 127 -11.01 13.60 -9.46
C LEU A 127 -10.89 13.65 -11.00
N TRP A 128 -12.00 13.58 -11.72
CA TRP A 128 -12.08 13.64 -13.19
C TRP A 128 -12.78 14.90 -13.66
#